data_AF-A0A9W8GNM3-F1
#
_entry.id   AF-A0A9W8GNM3-F1
#
_cell.length_a   1.000
_cell.length_b   1.000
_cell.length_c   1.000
_cell.angle_alpha   90.00
_cell.angle_beta   90.00
_cell.angle_gamma   90.00
#
_symmetry.space_group_name_H-M   'P 1'
#
loop_
_entity.id
_entity.type
_entity.pdbx_description
1 polymer ?
#
loop_
_entity_poly.entity_id
_entity_poly.type
_entity_poly.pdbx_seq_one_letter_code
_entity_poly.pdbx_strand_id
1 'polypeptide(L)'
;QAPRKQPSGVLATANGRAPSSPPEITSEQEKLELQKELYSLVEEFKSYVDPSTAYQLAESHGRRDFWLHYASLRGDYERVVEYWMEKEDYIRAIEVLGHYGTPEAFYRYSPLLMSAEPEALVEILMRQPDLTANKLIPTLMRNEEGTLAGRPNQAIRYLRFCIQKQMCRDPVVYNYYLMLLIKESRDDDESELMSFLTTYGKDMLYDPDYALRMCKRYGRIQSCVHLYSLLKLYEDAVDLALKQGDIELAQIHAERPQDDDKLCKKLWLNIAQHVIKSSEPASVVMDLVRRSNRLGVEDILPFFPDFTCVDDFKDDICVALEDYEMQIQDLRGEMDEATRTAETMQRDMTSLKNRFAILNAEETCQICSQPLWVRQFYVFPCQHSFHSDCLTRR
;
A
#
# COMPACT_ATOMS: atom_id res chain seq x y z
N GLN A 1 72.35 21.75 55.14
CA GLN A 1 72.53 22.02 56.58
C GLN A 1 71.28 21.53 57.30
N ALA A 2 71.37 20.38 57.99
CA ALA A 2 70.48 20.11 59.13
C ALA A 2 70.92 21.03 60.31
N PRO A 3 70.26 21.08 61.50
CA PRO A 3 69.23 20.16 61.99
C PRO A 3 68.17 20.74 62.98
N ARG A 4 67.27 19.85 63.43
CA ARG A 4 66.74 19.69 64.81
C ARG A 4 65.88 20.82 65.43
N LYS A 5 64.66 20.47 65.85
CA LYS A 5 64.37 19.94 67.21
C LYS A 5 62.89 19.58 67.34
N GLN A 6 62.61 18.32 67.67
CA GLN A 6 61.46 17.95 68.52
C GLN A 6 61.72 18.47 69.95
N PRO A 7 60.65 18.59 70.76
CA PRO A 7 60.67 17.77 71.96
C PRO A 7 59.34 17.05 72.20
N SER A 8 59.49 15.80 72.63
CA SER A 8 58.52 14.97 73.32
C SER A 8 58.31 15.49 74.75
N GLY A 9 57.06 15.46 75.23
CA GLY A 9 56.66 15.93 76.56
C GLY A 9 55.29 15.40 76.98
N VAL A 10 55.34 14.20 77.54
CA VAL A 10 54.34 13.32 78.17
C VAL A 10 53.30 13.96 79.13
N LEU A 11 52.11 13.32 79.17
CA LEU A 11 51.07 13.24 80.25
C LEU A 11 50.12 14.42 80.51
N ALA A 12 48.84 14.25 80.14
CA ALA A 12 47.70 14.41 81.06
C ALA A 12 46.42 13.79 80.47
N THR A 13 45.87 12.82 81.19
CA THR A 13 44.53 12.25 81.05
C THR A 13 43.45 13.32 81.22
N ALA A 14 42.56 13.47 80.25
CA ALA A 14 41.27 14.14 80.46
C ALA A 14 40.18 13.42 79.67
N ASN A 15 39.31 12.76 80.42
CA ASN A 15 38.04 12.20 79.98
C ASN A 15 37.22 13.25 79.22
N GLY A 16 37.08 13.09 77.91
CA GLY A 16 36.12 13.80 77.07
C GLY A 16 35.20 12.79 76.40
N ARG A 17 34.23 12.28 77.16
CA ARG A 17 33.15 11.43 76.68
C ARG A 17 32.29 12.26 75.72
N ALA A 18 32.56 12.16 74.42
CA ALA A 18 31.64 12.65 73.40
C ALA A 18 30.31 11.89 73.56
N PRO A 19 29.15 12.58 73.61
CA PRO A 19 27.88 11.90 73.69
C PRO A 19 27.65 11.18 72.36
N SER A 20 27.61 9.85 72.43
CA SER A 20 27.06 8.97 71.43
C SER A 20 25.66 9.46 71.04
N SER A 21 25.49 9.85 69.78
CA SER A 21 24.21 10.05 69.12
C SER A 21 23.33 8.79 69.22
N PRO A 22 22.13 8.85 69.80
CA PRO A 22 21.11 7.81 69.66
C PRO A 22 20.00 8.27 68.67
N PRO A 23 19.09 7.38 68.26
CA PRO A 23 19.17 6.45 67.14
C PRO A 23 18.43 7.03 65.90
N GLU A 24 19.08 7.17 64.75
CA GLU A 24 18.38 7.57 63.51
C GLU A 24 17.46 6.45 62.98
N ILE A 25 17.72 5.19 63.36
CA ILE A 25 17.05 3.99 62.88
C ILE A 25 15.61 3.85 63.45
N THR A 26 15.34 4.26 64.68
CA THR A 26 14.00 4.15 65.29
C THR A 26 13.04 5.21 64.74
N SER A 27 13.52 6.41 64.43
CA SER A 27 12.65 7.47 63.87
C SER A 27 12.20 7.17 62.45
N GLU A 28 13.03 6.49 61.64
CA GLU A 28 12.63 6.06 60.29
C GLU A 28 11.62 4.92 60.31
N GLN A 29 11.75 3.97 61.24
CA GLN A 29 10.79 2.89 61.43
C GLN A 29 9.44 3.40 61.93
N GLU A 30 9.43 4.29 62.93
CA GLU A 30 8.22 4.95 63.43
C GLU A 30 7.54 5.81 62.36
N LYS A 31 8.32 6.53 61.52
CA LYS A 31 7.79 7.27 60.37
C LYS A 31 7.12 6.34 59.36
N LEU A 32 7.70 5.18 59.08
CA LEU A 32 7.15 4.20 58.14
C LEU A 32 5.87 3.55 58.69
N GLU A 33 5.79 3.31 59.99
CA GLU A 33 4.59 2.79 60.67
C GLU A 33 3.46 3.84 60.67
N LEU A 34 3.75 5.08 61.04
CA LEU A 34 2.80 6.19 60.96
C LEU A 34 2.34 6.47 59.53
N GLN A 35 3.21 6.26 58.53
CA GLN A 35 2.85 6.41 57.13
C GLN A 35 1.89 5.29 56.67
N LYS A 36 2.07 4.06 57.15
CA LYS A 36 1.15 2.95 56.90
C LYS A 36 -0.20 3.16 57.57
N GLU A 37 -0.23 3.65 58.81
CA GLU A 37 -1.47 4.00 59.52
C GLU A 37 -2.22 5.14 58.83
N LEU A 38 -1.49 6.12 58.30
CA LEU A 38 -2.06 7.22 57.54
C LEU A 38 -2.63 6.74 56.19
N TYR A 39 -1.98 5.77 55.54
CA TYR A 39 -2.50 5.15 54.33
C TYR A 39 -3.76 4.32 54.59
N SER A 40 -3.78 3.49 55.65
CA SER A 40 -4.97 2.72 56.02
C SER A 40 -6.15 3.60 56.41
N LEU A 41 -5.90 4.69 57.15
CA LEU A 41 -6.95 5.63 57.55
C LEU A 41 -7.56 6.34 56.32
N VAL A 42 -6.76 6.61 55.31
CA VAL A 42 -7.22 7.30 54.10
C VAL A 42 -7.96 6.37 53.15
N GLU A 43 -7.64 5.08 53.15
CA GLU A 43 -8.46 4.05 52.52
C GLU A 43 -9.84 3.95 53.18
N GLU A 44 -9.91 4.01 54.52
CA GLU A 44 -11.16 3.94 55.28
C GLU A 44 -12.04 5.18 55.13
N PHE A 45 -11.46 6.38 55.08
CA PHE A 45 -12.21 7.65 55.03
C PHE A 45 -12.31 8.28 53.64
N LYS A 46 -11.99 7.52 52.58
CA LYS A 46 -11.96 7.98 51.18
C LYS A 46 -13.20 8.76 50.71
N SER A 47 -14.39 8.41 51.19
CA SER A 47 -15.66 9.05 50.81
C SER A 47 -16.02 10.33 51.58
N TYR A 48 -15.37 10.58 52.72
CA TYR A 48 -15.74 11.67 53.64
C TYR A 48 -14.76 12.85 53.63
N VAL A 49 -13.56 12.64 53.10
CA VAL A 49 -12.55 13.69 52.98
C VAL A 49 -12.85 14.54 51.74
N ASP A 50 -12.82 15.87 51.85
CA ASP A 50 -12.93 16.74 50.67
C ASP A 50 -11.61 16.71 49.87
N PRO A 51 -11.63 16.34 48.57
CA PRO A 51 -10.41 16.15 47.80
C PRO A 51 -9.55 17.43 47.77
N SER A 52 -10.16 18.61 47.67
CA SER A 52 -9.43 19.87 47.53
C SER A 52 -8.56 20.17 48.75
N THR A 53 -9.10 19.95 49.95
CA THR A 53 -8.38 20.14 51.21
C THR A 53 -7.28 19.11 51.42
N ALA A 54 -7.52 17.84 51.06
CA ALA A 54 -6.51 16.78 51.18
C ALA A 54 -5.30 17.03 50.27
N TYR A 55 -5.53 17.49 49.04
CA TYR A 55 -4.45 17.85 48.12
C TYR A 55 -3.69 19.09 48.60
N GLN A 56 -4.39 20.13 49.05
CA GLN A 56 -3.76 21.35 49.59
C GLN A 56 -2.92 21.08 50.85
N LEU A 57 -3.40 20.23 51.75
CA LEU A 57 -2.66 19.84 52.96
C LEU A 57 -1.43 18.99 52.61
N ALA A 58 -1.57 18.05 51.68
CA ALA A 58 -0.45 17.24 51.24
C ALA A 58 0.63 18.08 50.54
N GLU A 59 0.22 19.10 49.76
CA GLU A 59 1.11 20.06 49.11
C GLU A 59 1.78 21.00 50.12
N SER A 60 1.03 21.56 51.07
CA SER A 60 1.55 22.48 52.10
C SER A 60 2.54 21.81 53.05
N HIS A 61 2.40 20.50 53.29
CA HIS A 61 3.31 19.71 54.12
C HIS A 61 4.41 19.00 53.33
N GLY A 62 4.45 19.16 52.00
CA GLY A 62 5.46 18.53 51.13
C GLY A 62 5.42 17.00 51.13
N ARG A 63 4.33 16.37 51.61
CA ARG A 63 4.18 14.91 51.69
C ARG A 63 3.71 14.34 50.36
N ARG A 64 4.64 14.27 49.41
CA ARG A 64 4.41 13.87 48.01
C ARG A 64 4.05 12.41 47.84
N ASP A 65 4.66 11.51 48.62
CA ASP A 65 4.34 10.08 48.57
C ASP A 65 2.89 9.82 48.98
N PHE A 66 2.41 10.59 49.97
CA PHE A 66 1.02 10.56 50.37
C PHE A 66 0.10 11.18 49.32
N TRP A 67 0.50 12.28 48.69
CA TRP A 67 -0.27 12.90 47.60
C TRP A 67 -0.46 11.94 46.42
N LEU A 68 0.61 11.26 45.99
CA LEU A 68 0.58 10.26 44.92
C LEU A 68 -0.26 9.04 45.30
N HIS A 69 -0.10 8.55 46.53
CA HIS A 69 -0.89 7.44 47.04
C HIS A 69 -2.38 7.81 47.13
N TYR A 70 -2.72 8.99 47.65
CA TYR A 70 -4.08 9.50 47.71
C TYR A 70 -4.73 9.66 46.33
N ALA A 71 -3.98 10.19 45.36
CA ALA A 71 -4.43 10.32 43.99
C ALA A 71 -4.68 8.95 43.33
N SER A 72 -3.78 7.97 43.56
CA SER A 72 -3.97 6.58 43.10
C SER A 72 -5.18 5.90 43.75
N LEU A 73 -5.41 6.16 45.05
CA LEU A 73 -6.56 5.63 45.78
C LEU A 73 -7.88 6.23 45.28
N ARG A 74 -7.91 7.52 44.95
CA ARG A 74 -9.08 8.22 44.39
C ARG A 74 -9.39 7.84 42.95
N GLY A 75 -8.37 7.52 42.18
CA GLY A 75 -8.46 7.35 40.72
C GLY A 75 -8.25 8.64 39.94
N ASP A 76 -7.70 9.68 40.56
CA ASP A 76 -7.40 10.98 39.94
C ASP A 76 -6.05 10.92 39.19
N TYR A 77 -5.91 9.98 38.26
CA TYR A 77 -4.66 9.71 37.58
C TYR A 77 -4.19 10.85 36.66
N GLU A 78 -5.10 11.73 36.22
CA GLU A 78 -4.73 12.93 35.44
C GLU A 78 -3.81 13.86 36.23
N ARG A 79 -4.06 14.04 37.52
CA ARG A 79 -3.22 14.87 38.40
C ARG A 79 -1.86 14.22 38.63
N VAL A 80 -1.83 12.90 38.79
CA VAL A 80 -0.58 12.13 38.92
C VAL A 80 0.28 12.33 37.67
N VAL A 81 -0.33 12.31 36.48
CA VAL A 81 0.39 12.56 35.23
C VAL A 81 0.86 14.01 35.16
N GLU A 82 0.03 15.01 35.47
CA GLU A 82 0.45 16.43 35.51
C GLU A 82 1.65 16.63 36.45
N TYR A 83 1.65 16.00 37.63
CA TYR A 83 2.76 16.05 38.57
C TYR A 83 4.06 15.45 38.01
N TRP A 84 4.00 14.27 37.39
CA TRP A 84 5.20 13.67 36.78
C TRP A 84 5.69 14.45 35.56
N MET A 85 4.78 15.10 34.82
CA MET A 85 5.10 15.99 33.71
C MET A 85 5.81 17.26 34.18
N GLU A 86 5.38 17.87 35.30
CA GLU A 86 6.06 19.03 35.92
C GLU A 86 7.46 18.69 36.46
N LYS A 87 7.67 17.43 36.83
CA LYS A 87 8.96 16.92 37.31
C LYS A 87 9.91 16.48 36.19
N GLU A 88 9.47 16.55 34.94
CA GLU A 88 10.20 16.05 33.76
C GLU A 88 10.51 14.54 33.83
N ASP A 89 9.85 13.80 34.72
CA ASP A 89 9.97 12.36 34.89
C ASP A 89 9.01 11.66 33.91
N TYR A 90 9.28 11.77 32.60
CA TYR A 90 8.37 11.35 31.54
C TYR A 90 8.10 9.83 31.51
N ILE A 91 9.07 9.00 31.90
CA ILE A 91 8.92 7.53 31.90
C ILE A 91 7.82 7.09 32.87
N ARG A 92 7.83 7.65 34.09
CA ARG A 92 6.81 7.35 35.12
C ARG A 92 5.45 7.92 34.74
N ALA A 93 5.41 9.09 34.10
CA ALA A 93 4.18 9.64 33.53
C ALA A 93 3.57 8.70 32.47
N ILE A 94 4.42 8.15 31.58
CA ILE A 94 4.04 7.21 30.53
C ILE A 94 3.49 5.90 31.15
N GLU A 95 4.15 5.33 32.15
CA GLU A 95 3.67 4.13 32.86
C GLU A 95 2.29 4.33 33.49
N VAL A 96 2.08 5.46 34.19
CA VAL A 96 0.78 5.79 34.79
C VAL A 96 -0.30 5.96 33.73
N LEU A 97 0.02 6.63 32.62
CA LEU A 97 -0.89 6.73 31.46
C LEU A 97 -1.19 5.36 30.85
N GLY A 98 -0.22 4.46 30.79
CA GLY A 98 -0.42 3.11 30.24
C GLY A 98 -1.37 2.25 31.05
N HIS A 99 -1.38 2.39 32.38
CA HIS A 99 -2.23 1.59 33.27
C HIS A 99 -3.64 2.18 33.47
N TYR A 100 -3.75 3.50 33.52
CA TYR A 100 -5.00 4.16 33.93
C TYR A 100 -5.43 5.32 33.01
N GLY A 101 -4.73 5.54 31.90
CA GLY A 101 -4.97 6.67 31.01
C GLY A 101 -6.26 6.55 30.21
N THR A 102 -6.99 7.66 30.14
CA THR A 102 -8.12 7.83 29.22
C THR A 102 -7.59 8.23 27.82
N PRO A 103 -8.34 7.95 26.74
CA PRO A 103 -7.95 8.39 25.38
C PRO A 103 -7.69 9.90 25.28
N GLU A 104 -8.45 10.71 26.03
CA GLU A 104 -8.30 12.17 26.06
C GLU A 104 -6.97 12.60 26.73
N ALA A 105 -6.59 11.94 27.82
CA ALA A 105 -5.29 12.17 28.46
C ALA A 105 -4.14 11.83 27.51
N PHE A 106 -4.24 10.73 26.75
CA PHE A 106 -3.26 10.41 25.71
C PHE A 106 -3.15 11.55 24.68
N TYR A 107 -4.25 12.06 24.13
CA TYR A 107 -4.18 13.15 23.14
C TYR A 107 -3.58 14.45 23.71
N ARG A 108 -3.84 14.76 24.99
CA ARG A 108 -3.33 15.98 25.63
C ARG A 108 -1.83 15.91 25.91
N TYR A 109 -1.34 14.79 26.43
CA TYR A 109 0.07 14.67 26.87
C TYR A 109 1.00 14.12 25.79
N SER A 110 0.48 13.41 24.78
CA SER A 110 1.29 12.84 23.68
C SER A 110 2.21 13.83 22.96
N PRO A 111 1.84 15.09 22.65
CA PRO A 111 2.76 16.01 21.97
C PRO A 111 4.05 16.28 22.76
N LEU A 112 3.94 16.41 24.08
CA LEU A 112 5.09 16.68 24.96
C LEU A 112 5.92 15.41 25.15
N LEU A 113 5.26 14.29 25.42
CA LEU A 113 5.91 12.99 25.61
C LEU A 113 6.63 12.52 24.34
N MET A 114 6.07 12.79 23.16
CA MET A 114 6.69 12.43 21.88
C MET A 114 8.00 13.19 21.63
N SER A 115 8.11 14.43 22.11
CA SER A 115 9.34 15.22 21.97
C SER A 115 10.46 14.79 22.93
N ALA A 116 10.11 14.22 24.08
CA ALA A 116 11.06 13.78 25.09
C ALA A 116 11.43 12.30 24.93
N GLU A 117 10.45 11.40 25.00
CA GLU A 117 10.63 9.94 25.05
C GLU A 117 9.70 9.22 24.04
N PRO A 118 10.04 9.25 22.74
CA PRO A 118 9.18 8.70 21.69
C PRO A 118 9.08 7.17 21.71
N GLU A 119 10.13 6.46 22.12
CA GLU A 119 10.16 5.00 22.15
C GLU A 119 9.20 4.43 23.20
N ALA A 120 9.35 4.87 24.45
CA ALA A 120 8.50 4.45 25.55
C ALA A 120 7.02 4.78 25.29
N LEU A 121 6.75 5.96 24.72
CA LEU A 121 5.38 6.35 24.37
C LEU A 121 4.78 5.42 23.31
N VAL A 122 5.49 5.15 22.21
CA VAL A 122 4.98 4.29 21.13
C VAL A 122 4.72 2.87 21.61
N GLU A 123 5.55 2.32 22.49
CA GLU A 123 5.29 0.98 23.06
C GLU A 123 3.99 0.92 23.86
N ILE A 124 3.66 1.97 24.60
CA ILE A 124 2.38 2.04 25.33
C ILE A 124 1.21 2.29 24.38
N LEU A 125 1.36 3.18 23.40
CA LEU A 125 0.33 3.42 22.39
C LEU A 125 -0.01 2.14 21.60
N MET A 126 0.98 1.30 21.31
CA MET A 126 0.75 -0.01 20.65
C MET A 126 0.00 -1.01 21.52
N ARG A 127 -0.01 -0.86 22.85
CA ARG A 127 -0.76 -1.73 23.77
C ARG A 127 -2.22 -1.31 23.92
N GLN A 128 -2.57 -0.10 23.50
CA GLN A 128 -3.90 0.49 23.70
C GLN A 128 -4.72 0.44 22.39
N PRO A 129 -5.79 -0.37 22.31
CA PRO A 129 -6.59 -0.52 21.08
C PRO A 129 -7.60 0.62 20.85
N ASP A 130 -7.98 1.35 21.90
CA ASP A 130 -9.10 2.31 21.85
C ASP A 130 -8.72 3.70 21.28
N LEU A 131 -7.45 3.87 20.89
CA LEU A 131 -6.92 5.15 20.43
C LEU A 131 -7.18 5.37 18.94
N THR A 132 -7.84 6.48 18.61
CA THR A 132 -7.95 6.96 17.23
C THR A 132 -6.61 7.51 16.72
N ALA A 133 -6.06 6.86 15.69
CA ALA A 133 -4.77 7.22 15.10
C ALA A 133 -4.78 8.64 14.49
N ASN A 134 -5.89 9.10 13.90
CA ASN A 134 -6.01 10.43 13.30
C ASN A 134 -5.69 11.58 14.27
N LYS A 135 -6.12 11.45 15.53
CA LYS A 135 -5.89 12.47 16.56
C LYS A 135 -4.44 12.50 17.05
N LEU A 136 -3.67 11.45 16.78
CA LEU A 136 -2.24 11.36 17.10
C LEU A 136 -1.36 11.86 15.95
N ILE A 137 -1.89 12.07 14.74
CA ILE A 137 -1.09 12.58 13.61
C ILE A 137 -0.37 13.90 13.95
N PRO A 138 -1.02 14.92 14.55
CA PRO A 138 -0.33 16.16 14.91
C PRO A 138 0.79 15.97 15.95
N THR A 139 0.69 14.92 16.78
CA THR A 139 1.72 14.62 17.80
C THR A 139 2.90 13.89 17.17
N LEU A 140 2.63 12.97 16.26
CA LEU A 140 3.63 12.26 15.46
C LEU A 140 4.42 13.21 14.55
N MET A 141 3.77 14.24 13.98
CA MET A 141 4.44 15.26 13.16
C MET A 141 5.53 16.03 13.90
N ARG A 142 5.38 16.25 15.21
CA ARG A 142 6.39 16.95 16.01
C ARG A 142 7.66 16.12 16.25
N ASN A 143 7.54 14.79 16.21
CA ASN A 143 8.71 13.91 16.28
C ASN A 143 9.64 14.11 15.07
N GLU A 144 9.08 14.51 13.93
CA GLU A 144 9.85 14.74 12.70
C GLU A 144 10.88 15.87 12.82
N GLU A 145 10.59 16.90 13.61
CA GLU A 145 11.49 18.06 13.81
C GLU A 145 12.71 17.70 14.67
N GLY A 146 12.60 16.66 15.50
CA GLY A 146 13.64 16.20 16.41
C GLY A 146 14.47 15.01 15.90
N THR A 147 14.22 14.51 14.69
CA THR A 147 14.99 13.40 14.12
C THR A 147 16.43 13.81 13.77
N LEU A 148 17.28 13.85 14.79
CA LEU A 148 18.72 13.79 14.62
C LEU A 148 19.08 12.49 13.88
N ALA A 149 19.90 12.65 12.85
CA ALA A 149 20.33 11.60 11.92
C ALA A 149 20.67 10.27 12.63
N GLY A 150 19.85 9.24 12.40
CA GLY A 150 20.18 7.85 12.74
C GLY A 150 19.23 7.12 13.69
N ARG A 151 18.23 7.77 14.30
CA ARG A 151 17.18 7.05 15.07
C ARG A 151 16.02 6.63 14.15
N PRO A 152 15.53 5.39 14.25
CA PRO A 152 14.38 4.94 13.46
C PRO A 152 13.16 5.77 13.82
N ASN A 153 12.41 6.19 12.82
CA ASN A 153 11.26 7.07 13.03
C ASN A 153 10.15 6.30 13.78
N GLN A 154 9.99 6.57 15.07
CA GLN A 154 9.03 5.87 15.92
C GLN A 154 7.59 6.10 15.45
N ALA A 155 7.33 7.18 14.72
CA ALA A 155 6.05 7.41 14.07
C ALA A 155 5.73 6.35 13.00
N ILE A 156 6.72 5.93 12.21
CA ILE A 156 6.56 4.88 11.18
C ILE A 156 6.28 3.53 11.86
N ARG A 157 6.98 3.22 12.96
CA ARG A 157 6.74 2.00 13.75
C ARG A 157 5.30 1.94 14.26
N TYR A 158 4.78 3.03 14.82
CA TYR A 158 3.40 3.10 15.32
C TYR A 158 2.38 3.00 14.18
N LEU A 159 2.54 3.77 13.12
CA LEU A 159 1.61 3.77 11.98
C LEU A 159 1.59 2.42 11.26
N ARG A 160 2.73 1.76 11.10
CA ARG A 160 2.81 0.39 10.56
C ARG A 160 2.00 -0.59 11.41
N PHE A 161 2.05 -0.46 12.73
CA PHE A 161 1.22 -1.26 13.64
C PHE A 161 -0.28 -0.96 13.48
N CYS A 162 -0.66 0.32 13.39
CA CYS A 162 -2.05 0.71 13.15
C CYS A 162 -2.58 0.14 11.82
N ILE A 163 -1.76 0.16 10.77
CA ILE A 163 -2.13 -0.36 9.44
C ILE A 163 -2.21 -1.89 9.45
N GLN A 164 -1.19 -2.58 9.99
CA GLN A 164 -1.09 -4.04 9.87
C GLN A 164 -1.83 -4.82 10.95
N LYS A 165 -1.98 -4.28 12.17
CA LYS A 165 -2.61 -5.00 13.29
C LYS A 165 -3.97 -4.45 13.68
N GLN A 166 -4.14 -3.14 13.71
CA GLN A 166 -5.44 -2.52 14.01
C GLN A 166 -6.35 -2.39 12.77
N MET A 167 -5.81 -2.59 11.56
CA MET A 167 -6.54 -2.49 10.29
C MET A 167 -7.31 -1.17 10.15
N CYS A 168 -6.71 -0.07 10.62
CA CYS A 168 -7.30 1.26 10.49
C CYS A 168 -7.50 1.58 9.00
N ARG A 169 -8.72 1.98 8.60
CA ARG A 169 -9.08 2.30 7.20
C ARG A 169 -9.08 3.80 6.89
N ASP A 170 -8.56 4.62 7.81
CA ASP A 170 -8.62 6.07 7.67
C ASP A 170 -7.58 6.56 6.64
N PRO A 171 -8.00 7.21 5.54
CA PRO A 171 -7.08 7.62 4.47
C PRO A 171 -6.00 8.59 4.93
N VAL A 172 -6.28 9.39 5.97
CA VAL A 172 -5.33 10.34 6.54
C VAL A 172 -4.12 9.63 7.16
N VAL A 173 -4.34 8.48 7.81
CA VAL A 173 -3.27 7.65 8.39
C VAL A 173 -2.37 7.11 7.29
N TYR A 174 -2.96 6.58 6.20
CA TYR A 174 -2.19 6.08 5.05
C TYR A 174 -1.44 7.20 4.33
N ASN A 175 -2.07 8.36 4.12
CA ASN A 175 -1.42 9.51 3.46
C ASN A 175 -0.26 10.05 4.29
N TYR A 176 -0.40 10.09 5.63
CA TYR A 176 0.66 10.52 6.52
C TYR A 176 1.80 9.50 6.59
N TYR A 177 1.48 8.21 6.71
CA TYR A 177 2.46 7.13 6.66
C TYR A 177 3.23 7.12 5.32
N LEU A 178 2.53 7.30 4.21
CA LEU A 178 3.12 7.44 2.89
C LEU A 178 4.09 8.62 2.82
N MET A 179 3.70 9.78 3.34
CA MET A 179 4.57 10.96 3.39
C MET A 179 5.86 10.67 4.16
N LEU A 180 5.75 9.99 5.31
CA LEU A 180 6.92 9.59 6.10
C LEU A 180 7.82 8.60 5.35
N LEU A 181 7.24 7.59 4.68
CA LEU A 181 8.00 6.65 3.85
C LEU A 181 8.73 7.34 2.70
N ILE A 182 8.10 8.30 2.02
CA ILE A 182 8.72 9.07 0.93
C ILE A 182 9.91 9.92 1.43
N LYS A 183 9.81 10.42 2.66
CA LYS A 183 10.84 11.25 3.30
C LYS A 183 12.03 10.41 3.77
N GLU A 184 11.79 9.20 4.28
CA GLU A 184 12.83 8.29 4.76
C GLU A 184 13.49 7.46 3.65
N SER A 185 12.77 7.20 2.54
CA SER A 185 13.37 6.52 1.39
C SER A 185 14.58 7.29 0.89
N ARG A 186 15.61 6.58 0.44
CA ARG A 186 16.75 7.16 -0.27
C ARG A 186 16.52 6.99 -1.76
N ASP A 187 17.22 7.79 -2.57
CA ASP A 187 17.03 7.76 -4.03
C ASP A 187 17.31 6.37 -4.62
N ASP A 188 18.17 5.57 -3.97
CA ASP A 188 18.54 4.22 -4.41
C ASP A 188 17.62 3.08 -3.92
N ASP A 189 16.89 3.28 -2.81
CA ASP A 189 16.12 2.21 -2.14
C ASP A 189 14.64 2.60 -1.97
N GLU A 190 13.85 2.41 -3.04
CA GLU A 190 12.39 2.62 -3.04
C GLU A 190 11.58 1.34 -2.68
N SER A 191 12.23 0.26 -2.26
CA SER A 191 11.59 -1.07 -2.14
C SER A 191 10.44 -1.10 -1.13
N GLU A 192 10.61 -0.48 0.05
CA GLU A 192 9.58 -0.45 1.09
C GLU A 192 8.37 0.39 0.63
N LEU A 193 8.63 1.55 0.02
CA LEU A 193 7.60 2.42 -0.56
C LEU A 193 6.83 1.70 -1.68
N MET A 194 7.53 1.01 -2.58
CA MET A 194 6.92 0.24 -3.66
C MET A 194 6.07 -0.92 -3.15
N SER A 195 6.53 -1.62 -2.11
CA SER A 195 5.75 -2.69 -1.47
C SER A 195 4.44 -2.15 -0.86
N PHE A 196 4.50 -0.97 -0.23
CA PHE A 196 3.34 -0.28 0.32
C PHE A 196 2.37 0.15 -0.79
N LEU A 197 2.86 0.83 -1.84
CA LEU A 197 2.04 1.30 -2.96
C LEU A 197 1.34 0.13 -3.68
N THR A 198 2.03 -0.98 -3.87
CA THR A 198 1.48 -2.18 -4.55
C THR A 198 0.43 -2.89 -3.68
N THR A 199 0.65 -2.94 -2.36
CA THR A 199 -0.25 -3.62 -1.42
C THR A 199 -1.53 -2.82 -1.19
N TYR A 200 -1.42 -1.53 -0.93
CA TYR A 200 -2.56 -0.68 -0.53
C TYR A 200 -3.14 0.16 -1.68
N GLY A 201 -2.50 0.16 -2.85
CA GLY A 201 -2.96 0.92 -4.02
C GLY A 201 -4.19 0.33 -4.70
N LYS A 202 -4.40 -0.99 -4.63
CA LYS A 202 -5.59 -1.66 -5.21
C LYS A 202 -6.87 -1.29 -4.47
N ASP A 203 -6.79 -1.19 -3.15
CA ASP A 203 -7.92 -0.88 -2.28
C ASP A 203 -8.18 0.63 -2.14
N MET A 204 -7.38 1.48 -2.83
CA MET A 204 -7.47 2.95 -2.79
C MET A 204 -7.51 3.52 -1.36
N LEU A 205 -6.72 2.92 -0.46
CA LEU A 205 -6.69 3.32 0.96
C LEU A 205 -5.92 4.63 1.20
N TYR A 206 -5.21 5.12 0.19
CA TYR A 206 -4.55 6.42 0.17
C TYR A 206 -5.01 7.24 -1.04
N ASP A 207 -4.80 8.56 -0.97
CA ASP A 207 -5.06 9.47 -2.10
C ASP A 207 -3.89 9.41 -3.10
N PRO A 208 -4.10 8.87 -4.32
CA PRO A 208 -3.04 8.73 -5.32
C PRO A 208 -2.56 10.08 -5.87
N ASP A 209 -3.40 11.12 -5.89
CA ASP A 209 -3.00 12.45 -6.34
C ASP A 209 -2.08 13.13 -5.32
N TYR A 210 -2.40 12.95 -4.03
CA TYR A 210 -1.50 13.36 -2.95
C TYR A 210 -0.17 12.61 -3.02
N ALA A 211 -0.22 11.29 -3.20
CA ALA A 211 0.96 10.45 -3.37
C ALA A 211 1.87 10.95 -4.51
N LEU A 212 1.30 11.21 -5.69
CA LEU A 212 2.04 11.71 -6.85
C LEU A 212 2.69 13.07 -6.59
N ARG A 213 1.97 14.01 -5.97
CA ARG A 213 2.53 15.33 -5.63
C ARG A 213 3.73 15.21 -4.70
N MET A 214 3.64 14.32 -3.70
CA MET A 214 4.71 14.11 -2.75
C MET A 214 5.90 13.37 -3.37
N CYS A 215 5.67 12.29 -4.12
CA CYS A 215 6.72 11.57 -4.82
C CYS A 215 7.49 12.47 -5.80
N LYS A 216 6.79 13.34 -6.55
CA LYS A 216 7.43 14.33 -7.44
C LYS A 216 8.29 15.33 -6.68
N ARG A 217 7.83 15.81 -5.52
CA ARG A 217 8.56 16.78 -4.71
C ARG A 217 9.87 16.22 -4.17
N TYR A 218 9.89 14.94 -3.80
CA TYR A 218 11.06 14.25 -3.25
C TYR A 218 11.83 13.44 -4.30
N GLY A 219 11.49 13.55 -5.59
CA GLY A 219 12.24 12.90 -6.67
C GLY A 219 12.08 11.36 -6.76
N ARG A 220 11.01 10.79 -6.21
CA ARG A 220 10.77 9.32 -6.22
C ARG A 220 10.20 8.84 -7.54
N ILE A 221 11.05 8.50 -8.48
CA ILE A 221 10.68 8.26 -9.88
C ILE A 221 9.93 6.94 -10.04
N GLN A 222 10.48 5.83 -9.52
CA GLN A 222 9.88 4.50 -9.72
C GLN A 222 8.47 4.46 -9.12
N SER A 223 8.33 5.03 -7.93
CA SER A 223 7.05 5.24 -7.27
C SER A 223 6.10 6.13 -8.07
N CYS A 224 6.57 7.20 -8.70
CA CYS A 224 5.75 8.03 -9.60
C CYS A 224 5.23 7.25 -10.81
N VAL A 225 6.10 6.49 -11.49
CA VAL A 225 5.71 5.67 -12.65
C VAL A 225 4.68 4.62 -12.25
N HIS A 226 4.85 3.99 -11.08
CA HIS A 226 3.87 3.06 -10.54
C HIS A 226 2.52 3.72 -10.26
N LEU A 227 2.52 4.89 -9.61
CA LEU A 227 1.31 5.65 -9.32
C LEU A 227 0.57 6.10 -10.59
N TYR A 228 1.28 6.55 -11.62
CA TYR A 228 0.67 6.86 -12.91
C TYR A 228 0.02 5.64 -13.55
N SER A 229 0.67 4.48 -13.45
CA SER A 229 0.08 3.22 -13.91
C SER A 229 -1.17 2.82 -13.11
N LEU A 230 -1.23 3.13 -11.81
CA LEU A 230 -2.43 2.91 -10.99
C LEU A 230 -3.57 3.85 -11.43
N LEU A 231 -3.25 5.08 -11.80
CA LEU A 231 -4.20 6.06 -12.35
C LEU A 231 -4.58 5.82 -13.83
N LYS A 232 -4.04 4.77 -14.46
CA LYS A 232 -4.21 4.46 -15.90
C LYS A 232 -3.68 5.56 -16.84
N LEU A 233 -2.79 6.41 -16.36
CA LEU A 233 -2.09 7.42 -17.14
C LEU A 233 -0.77 6.85 -17.67
N TYR A 234 -0.86 5.87 -18.58
CA TYR A 234 0.32 5.13 -19.06
C TYR A 234 1.26 6.00 -19.91
N GLU A 235 0.74 6.98 -20.65
CA GLU A 235 1.54 7.93 -21.44
C GLU A 235 2.49 8.73 -20.54
N ASP A 236 1.96 9.34 -19.48
CA ASP A 236 2.75 10.07 -18.49
C ASP A 236 3.75 9.17 -17.74
N ALA A 237 3.37 7.91 -17.50
CA ALA A 237 4.24 6.92 -16.85
C ALA A 237 5.48 6.61 -17.71
N VAL A 238 5.26 6.31 -19.00
CA VAL A 238 6.31 6.01 -19.97
C VAL A 238 7.19 7.25 -20.19
N ASP A 239 6.58 8.43 -20.37
CA ASP A 239 7.33 9.67 -20.56
C ASP A 239 8.22 10.01 -19.35
N LEU A 240 7.74 9.76 -18.13
CA LEU A 240 8.53 9.99 -16.92
C LEU A 240 9.68 8.98 -16.77
N ALA A 241 9.45 7.71 -17.12
CA ALA A 241 10.49 6.69 -17.15
C ALA A 241 11.58 7.01 -18.19
N LEU A 242 11.18 7.38 -19.41
CA LEU A 242 12.09 7.75 -20.49
C LEU A 242 12.96 8.97 -20.16
N LYS A 243 12.39 9.99 -19.48
CA LYS A 243 13.14 11.17 -19.02
C LYS A 243 14.28 10.85 -18.05
N GLN A 244 14.19 9.74 -17.34
CA GLN A 244 15.21 9.28 -16.39
C GLN A 244 16.20 8.31 -17.01
N GLY A 245 15.93 7.82 -18.22
CA GLY A 245 16.76 6.85 -18.93
C GLY A 245 16.43 5.38 -18.63
N ASP A 246 15.38 5.11 -17.84
CA ASP A 246 14.97 3.74 -17.50
C ASP A 246 14.08 3.14 -18.59
N ILE A 247 14.71 2.65 -19.66
CA ILE A 247 14.02 2.04 -20.82
C ILE A 247 13.28 0.76 -20.40
N GLU A 248 13.86 -0.06 -19.51
CA GLU A 248 13.23 -1.29 -19.03
C GLU A 248 11.94 -1.02 -18.26
N LEU A 249 11.93 0.01 -17.42
CA LEU A 249 10.73 0.44 -16.68
C LEU A 249 9.66 0.91 -17.68
N ALA A 250 10.04 1.69 -18.69
CA ALA A 250 9.13 2.12 -19.74
C ALA A 250 8.49 0.93 -20.50
N GLN A 251 9.28 -0.11 -20.82
CA GLN A 251 8.79 -1.33 -21.48
C GLN A 251 7.74 -2.06 -20.62
N ILE A 252 8.03 -2.29 -19.33
CA ILE A 252 7.09 -2.96 -18.41
C ILE A 252 5.75 -2.22 -18.36
N HIS A 253 5.78 -0.89 -18.35
CA HIS A 253 4.57 -0.08 -18.26
C HIS A 253 3.84 0.09 -19.61
N ALA A 254 4.54 -0.05 -20.74
CA ALA A 254 3.94 -0.06 -22.07
C ALA A 254 3.14 -1.33 -22.40
N GLU A 255 3.43 -2.46 -21.73
CA GLU A 255 2.67 -3.72 -21.89
C GLU A 255 1.47 -3.86 -20.94
N ARG A 256 1.38 -3.02 -19.90
CA ARG A 256 0.27 -3.06 -18.95
C ARG A 256 -1.12 -2.81 -19.54
N PRO A 257 -1.33 -1.91 -20.53
CA PRO A 257 -2.64 -1.66 -21.12
C PRO A 257 -3.05 -2.77 -22.10
N GLN A 258 -3.20 -4.01 -21.62
CA GLN A 258 -3.53 -5.20 -22.42
C GLN A 258 -4.85 -5.07 -23.20
N ASP A 259 -5.78 -4.25 -22.74
CA ASP A 259 -7.10 -4.05 -23.37
C ASP A 259 -7.06 -3.08 -24.56
N ASP A 260 -6.00 -2.28 -24.71
CA ASP A 260 -5.89 -1.25 -25.76
C ASP A 260 -4.61 -1.40 -26.58
N ASP A 261 -4.68 -2.28 -27.59
CA ASP A 261 -3.60 -2.53 -28.55
C ASP A 261 -3.15 -1.24 -29.27
N LYS A 262 -4.05 -0.27 -29.47
CA LYS A 262 -3.69 1.00 -30.13
C LYS A 262 -2.83 1.86 -29.20
N LEU A 263 -3.18 1.93 -27.92
CA LEU A 263 -2.41 2.66 -26.92
C LEU A 263 -1.07 1.98 -26.68
N CYS A 264 -1.01 0.65 -26.57
CA CYS A 264 0.23 -0.10 -26.51
C CYS A 264 1.16 0.24 -27.69
N LYS A 265 0.64 0.16 -28.93
CA LYS A 265 1.42 0.49 -30.13
C LYS A 265 1.97 1.92 -30.08
N LYS A 266 1.17 2.89 -29.62
CA LYS A 266 1.63 4.28 -29.44
C LYS A 266 2.74 4.42 -28.39
N LEU A 267 2.60 3.78 -27.22
CA LEU A 267 3.61 3.84 -26.17
C LEU A 267 4.93 3.23 -26.64
N TRP A 268 4.86 2.07 -27.30
CA TRP A 268 6.03 1.41 -27.88
C TRP A 268 6.68 2.25 -28.98
N LEU A 269 5.90 2.94 -29.84
CA LEU A 269 6.44 3.91 -30.79
C LEU A 269 7.14 5.08 -30.09
N ASN A 270 6.57 5.62 -29.01
CA ASN A 270 7.19 6.71 -28.25
C ASN A 270 8.52 6.28 -27.62
N ILE A 271 8.59 5.05 -27.09
CA ILE A 271 9.83 4.46 -26.56
C ILE A 271 10.86 4.34 -27.69
N ALA A 272 10.49 3.74 -28.82
CA ALA A 272 11.39 3.57 -29.96
C ALA A 272 11.91 4.93 -30.48
N GLN A 273 11.04 5.92 -30.62
CA GLN A 273 11.43 7.29 -31.00
C GLN A 273 12.41 7.92 -30.00
N HIS A 274 12.23 7.69 -28.72
CA HIS A 274 13.13 8.20 -27.69
C HIS A 274 14.51 7.54 -27.77
N VAL A 275 14.56 6.23 -27.98
CA VAL A 275 15.80 5.46 -28.14
C VAL A 275 16.57 5.90 -29.39
N ILE A 276 15.87 6.08 -30.52
CA ILE A 276 16.48 6.59 -31.77
C ILE A 276 17.04 8.00 -31.59
N LYS A 277 16.29 8.90 -30.92
CA LYS A 277 16.76 10.27 -30.61
C LYS A 277 17.97 10.28 -29.67
N SER A 278 18.07 9.29 -28.78
CA SER A 278 19.18 9.14 -27.84
C SER A 278 20.45 8.58 -28.49
N SER A 279 20.45 8.35 -29.81
CA SER A 279 21.58 7.85 -30.62
C SER A 279 22.08 6.46 -30.22
N GLU A 280 21.18 5.60 -29.74
CA GLU A 280 21.51 4.18 -29.54
C GLU A 280 21.68 3.44 -30.88
N PRO A 281 22.49 2.37 -30.92
CA PRO A 281 22.69 1.60 -32.15
C PRO A 281 21.38 0.98 -32.64
N ALA A 282 21.22 0.94 -33.96
CA ALA A 282 20.07 0.36 -34.66
C ALA A 282 19.69 -1.04 -34.12
N SER A 283 20.66 -1.87 -33.77
CA SER A 283 20.44 -3.22 -33.22
C SER A 283 19.58 -3.23 -31.95
N VAL A 284 19.78 -2.27 -31.04
CA VAL A 284 19.02 -2.21 -29.76
C VAL A 284 17.58 -1.78 -30.03
N VAL A 285 17.38 -0.88 -30.98
CA VAL A 285 16.03 -0.50 -31.44
C VAL A 285 15.34 -1.72 -32.03
N MET A 286 16.00 -2.48 -32.90
CA MET A 286 15.41 -3.68 -33.52
C MET A 286 15.11 -4.79 -32.50
N ASP A 287 15.96 -4.96 -31.48
CA ASP A 287 15.66 -5.86 -30.35
C ASP A 287 14.41 -5.42 -29.57
N LEU A 288 14.22 -4.11 -29.40
CA LEU A 288 13.05 -3.54 -28.75
C LEU A 288 11.78 -3.79 -29.58
N VAL A 289 11.87 -3.69 -30.91
CA VAL A 289 10.78 -4.03 -31.84
C VAL A 289 10.40 -5.50 -31.74
N ARG A 290 11.40 -6.39 -31.80
CA ARG A 290 11.22 -7.84 -31.68
C ARG A 290 10.56 -8.23 -30.35
N ARG A 291 10.87 -7.55 -29.25
CA ARG A 291 10.22 -7.79 -27.95
C ARG A 291 8.77 -7.31 -27.90
N SER A 292 8.46 -6.20 -28.56
CA SER A 292 7.13 -5.61 -28.51
C SER A 292 6.07 -6.49 -29.18
N ASN A 293 6.42 -7.29 -30.20
CA ASN A 293 5.50 -8.07 -31.06
C ASN A 293 4.32 -7.28 -31.67
N ARG A 294 4.25 -5.95 -31.49
CA ARG A 294 3.16 -5.07 -31.92
C ARG A 294 3.62 -3.97 -32.87
N LEU A 295 4.93 -3.75 -32.96
CA LEU A 295 5.54 -2.82 -33.88
C LEU A 295 6.10 -3.57 -35.08
N GLY A 296 5.79 -3.10 -36.29
CA GLY A 296 6.47 -3.53 -37.50
C GLY A 296 7.72 -2.68 -37.75
N VAL A 297 8.66 -3.22 -38.52
CA VAL A 297 9.82 -2.46 -39.01
C VAL A 297 9.36 -1.22 -39.81
N GLU A 298 8.27 -1.37 -40.56
CA GLU A 298 7.61 -0.30 -41.32
C GLU A 298 7.20 0.92 -40.49
N ASP A 299 6.82 0.71 -39.22
CA ASP A 299 6.34 1.79 -38.36
C ASP A 299 7.50 2.69 -37.87
N ILE A 300 8.73 2.19 -37.90
CA ILE A 300 9.87 2.82 -37.23
C ILE A 300 10.86 3.39 -38.24
N LEU A 301 10.95 2.79 -39.43
CA LEU A 301 11.77 3.28 -40.56
C LEU A 301 11.67 4.80 -40.80
N PRO A 302 10.48 5.45 -40.74
CA PRO A 302 10.38 6.89 -40.97
C PRO A 302 11.10 7.78 -39.93
N PHE A 303 11.41 7.24 -38.75
CA PHE A 303 12.01 8.00 -37.66
C PHE A 303 13.55 7.92 -37.62
N PHE A 304 14.15 7.04 -38.43
CA PHE A 304 15.60 6.95 -38.53
C PHE A 304 16.18 8.12 -39.36
N PRO A 305 17.36 8.65 -38.99
CA PRO A 305 18.04 9.67 -39.77
C PRO A 305 18.48 9.15 -41.14
N ASP A 306 18.62 10.06 -42.12
CA ASP A 306 18.97 9.74 -43.51
C ASP A 306 20.30 8.98 -43.70
N PHE A 307 21.18 9.00 -42.68
CA PHE A 307 22.51 8.39 -42.72
C PHE A 307 22.59 7.00 -42.06
N THR A 308 21.46 6.43 -41.66
CA THR A 308 21.45 5.10 -41.02
C THR A 308 21.71 4.01 -42.06
N CYS A 309 22.61 3.07 -41.76
CA CYS A 309 23.03 2.07 -42.72
C CYS A 309 21.91 1.03 -42.91
N VAL A 310 21.43 0.87 -44.15
CA VAL A 310 20.35 -0.10 -44.47
C VAL A 310 20.75 -1.54 -44.12
N ASP A 311 22.05 -1.84 -44.13
CA ASP A 311 22.57 -3.15 -43.74
C ASP A 311 22.19 -3.54 -42.29
N ASP A 312 21.98 -2.57 -41.39
CA ASP A 312 21.66 -2.82 -39.98
C ASP A 312 20.26 -3.39 -39.78
N PHE A 313 19.37 -3.24 -40.76
CA PHE A 313 17.96 -3.67 -40.70
C PHE A 313 17.61 -4.72 -41.75
N LYS A 314 18.56 -5.11 -42.59
CA LYS A 314 18.31 -5.95 -43.77
C LYS A 314 17.62 -7.26 -43.41
N ASP A 315 18.16 -7.96 -42.41
CA ASP A 315 17.64 -9.28 -42.01
C ASP A 315 16.22 -9.14 -41.44
N ASP A 316 15.97 -8.09 -40.67
CA ASP A 316 14.64 -7.80 -40.11
C ASP A 316 13.61 -7.42 -41.17
N ILE A 317 14.02 -6.67 -42.20
CA ILE A 317 13.17 -6.34 -43.35
C ILE A 317 12.86 -7.62 -44.15
N CYS A 318 13.85 -8.49 -44.36
CA CYS A 318 13.64 -9.78 -45.03
C CYS A 318 12.61 -10.63 -44.28
N VAL A 319 12.73 -10.76 -42.96
CA VAL A 319 11.78 -11.51 -42.13
C VAL A 319 10.37 -10.90 -42.24
N ALA A 320 10.24 -9.57 -42.12
CA ALA A 320 8.94 -8.91 -42.23
C ALA A 320 8.30 -9.14 -43.62
N LEU A 321 9.08 -9.11 -44.70
CA LEU A 321 8.59 -9.36 -46.06
C LEU A 321 8.15 -10.83 -46.25
N GLU A 322 8.90 -11.78 -45.69
CA GLU A 322 8.53 -13.20 -45.69
C GLU A 322 7.21 -13.43 -44.92
N ASP A 323 7.04 -12.77 -43.78
CA ASP A 323 5.80 -12.82 -42.99
C ASP A 323 4.60 -12.24 -43.75
N TYR A 324 4.76 -11.09 -44.44
CA TYR A 324 3.69 -10.54 -45.28
C TYR A 324 3.36 -11.46 -46.45
N GLU A 325 4.36 -12.08 -47.09
CA GLU A 325 4.12 -13.03 -48.16
C GLU A 325 3.31 -14.24 -47.67
N MET A 326 3.66 -14.79 -46.51
CA MET A 326 2.92 -15.89 -45.88
C MET A 326 1.48 -15.47 -45.54
N GLN A 327 1.28 -14.31 -44.91
CA GLN A 327 -0.07 -13.80 -44.61
C GLN A 327 -0.91 -13.59 -45.88
N ILE A 328 -0.30 -13.08 -46.96
CA ILE A 328 -0.98 -12.91 -48.24
C ILE A 328 -1.37 -14.27 -48.83
N GLN A 329 -0.51 -15.29 -48.71
CA GLN A 329 -0.81 -16.64 -49.16
C GLN A 329 -1.95 -17.26 -48.33
N ASP A 330 -1.95 -17.10 -47.01
CA ASP A 330 -3.00 -17.58 -46.12
C ASP A 330 -4.35 -16.92 -46.43
N LEU A 331 -4.40 -15.59 -46.54
CA LEU A 331 -5.62 -14.88 -46.93
C LEU A 331 -6.12 -15.30 -48.32
N ARG A 332 -5.21 -15.54 -49.28
CA ARG A 332 -5.60 -16.06 -50.60
C ARG A 332 -6.17 -17.47 -50.49
N GLY A 333 -5.60 -18.31 -49.63
CA GLY A 333 -6.13 -19.64 -49.33
C GLY A 333 -7.54 -19.56 -48.73
N GLU A 334 -7.75 -18.73 -47.71
CA GLU A 334 -9.06 -18.48 -47.10
C GLU A 334 -10.08 -17.96 -48.12
N MET A 335 -9.68 -17.02 -48.99
CA MET A 335 -10.53 -16.53 -50.08
C MET A 335 -10.92 -17.63 -51.06
N ASP A 336 -9.97 -18.48 -51.48
CA ASP A 336 -10.23 -19.59 -52.38
C ASP A 336 -11.15 -20.64 -51.75
N GLU A 337 -10.98 -20.95 -50.47
CA GLU A 337 -11.85 -21.85 -49.71
C GLU A 337 -13.26 -21.28 -49.55
N ALA A 338 -13.39 -20.01 -49.18
CA ALA A 338 -14.65 -19.30 -49.11
C ALA A 338 -15.35 -19.27 -50.49
N THR A 339 -14.57 -19.10 -51.57
CA THR A 339 -15.11 -19.11 -52.93
C THR A 339 -15.58 -20.52 -53.33
N ARG A 340 -14.79 -21.57 -53.05
CA ARG A 340 -15.19 -22.97 -53.32
C ARG A 340 -16.43 -23.38 -52.55
N THR A 341 -16.54 -22.99 -51.28
CA THR A 341 -17.73 -23.27 -50.47
C THR A 341 -18.96 -22.53 -51.03
N ALA A 342 -18.82 -21.25 -51.40
CA ALA A 342 -19.89 -20.49 -52.04
C ALA A 342 -20.33 -21.11 -53.39
N GLU A 343 -19.40 -21.53 -54.24
CA GLU A 343 -19.71 -22.22 -55.50
C GLU A 343 -20.44 -23.54 -55.26
N THR A 344 -20.00 -24.32 -54.27
CA THR A 344 -20.64 -25.60 -53.91
C THR A 344 -22.07 -25.36 -53.43
N MET A 345 -22.29 -24.36 -52.59
CA MET A 345 -23.64 -23.96 -52.17
C MET A 345 -24.50 -23.51 -53.36
N GLN A 346 -23.94 -22.79 -54.33
CA GLN A 346 -24.68 -22.40 -55.54
C GLN A 346 -25.04 -23.60 -56.42
N ARG A 347 -24.12 -24.56 -56.60
CA ARG A 347 -24.40 -25.82 -57.30
C ARG A 347 -25.48 -26.62 -56.58
N ASP A 348 -25.42 -26.72 -55.26
CA ASP A 348 -26.45 -27.39 -54.48
C ASP A 348 -27.80 -26.69 -54.61
N MET A 349 -27.84 -25.36 -54.54
CA MET A 349 -29.06 -24.57 -54.70
C MET A 349 -29.67 -24.70 -56.10
N THR A 350 -28.86 -24.72 -57.15
CA THR A 350 -29.34 -24.98 -58.52
C THR A 350 -29.81 -26.43 -58.69
N SER A 351 -29.12 -27.40 -58.09
CA SER A 351 -29.56 -28.81 -58.09
C SER A 351 -30.92 -28.96 -57.39
N LEU A 352 -31.12 -28.29 -56.25
CA LEU A 352 -32.38 -28.31 -55.50
C LEU A 352 -33.53 -27.70 -56.31
N LYS A 353 -33.28 -26.61 -57.06
CA LYS A 353 -34.29 -26.01 -57.95
C LYS A 353 -34.71 -26.94 -59.09
N ASN A 354 -33.81 -27.81 -59.56
CA ASN A 354 -34.06 -28.69 -60.70
C ASN A 354 -34.53 -30.11 -60.31
N ARG A 355 -34.77 -30.38 -59.01
CA ARG A 355 -35.35 -31.66 -58.57
C ARG A 355 -36.83 -31.70 -58.88
N PHE A 356 -37.22 -32.64 -59.73
CA PHE A 356 -38.61 -33.02 -59.96
C PHE A 356 -38.84 -34.43 -59.41
N ALA A 357 -40.02 -34.67 -58.83
CA ALA A 357 -40.46 -36.00 -58.45
C ALA A 357 -41.49 -36.46 -59.50
N ILE A 358 -41.26 -37.63 -60.09
CA ILE A 358 -42.25 -38.29 -60.96
C ILE A 358 -43.14 -39.12 -60.05
N LEU A 359 -44.45 -38.86 -60.07
CA LEU A 359 -45.43 -39.60 -59.29
C LEU A 359 -46.33 -40.41 -60.20
N ASN A 360 -46.64 -41.63 -59.79
CA ASN A 360 -47.62 -42.45 -60.49
C ASN A 360 -49.04 -41.96 -60.19
N ALA A 361 -49.94 -42.08 -61.17
CA ALA A 361 -51.33 -41.61 -61.03
C ALA A 361 -52.11 -42.28 -59.88
N GLU A 362 -51.69 -43.48 -59.45
CA GLU A 362 -52.34 -44.27 -58.39
C GLU A 362 -51.71 -44.10 -57.00
N GLU A 363 -50.77 -43.17 -56.81
CA GLU A 363 -50.12 -42.99 -55.50
C GLU A 363 -51.09 -42.47 -54.43
N THR A 364 -50.92 -43.00 -53.22
CA THR A 364 -51.77 -42.72 -52.05
C THR A 364 -50.96 -42.13 -50.91
N CYS A 365 -51.63 -41.37 -50.04
CA CYS A 365 -51.04 -40.83 -48.83
C CYS A 365 -50.77 -41.94 -47.82
N GLN A 366 -49.56 -41.99 -47.25
CA GLN A 366 -49.16 -43.09 -46.37
C GLN A 366 -49.80 -43.06 -44.95
N ILE A 367 -50.52 -41.98 -44.62
CA ILE A 367 -51.25 -41.84 -43.34
C ILE A 367 -52.72 -42.24 -43.47
N CYS A 368 -53.39 -41.83 -44.57
CA CYS A 368 -54.83 -42.02 -44.74
C CYS A 368 -55.22 -42.95 -45.90
N SER A 369 -54.24 -43.42 -46.68
CA SER A 369 -54.40 -44.30 -47.85
C SER A 369 -55.32 -43.78 -48.94
N GLN A 370 -55.65 -42.48 -48.94
CA GLN A 370 -56.44 -41.82 -50.00
C GLN A 370 -55.54 -41.34 -51.14
N PRO A 371 -56.05 -41.23 -52.38
CA PRO A 371 -55.27 -40.76 -53.53
C PRO A 371 -54.72 -39.35 -53.31
N LEU A 372 -53.47 -39.11 -53.71
CA LEU A 372 -52.75 -37.87 -53.45
C LEU A 372 -53.37 -36.65 -54.14
N TRP A 373 -53.83 -36.82 -55.38
CA TRP A 373 -54.32 -35.73 -56.25
C TRP A 373 -55.56 -34.99 -55.73
N VAL A 374 -56.26 -35.55 -54.75
CA VAL A 374 -57.48 -34.95 -54.20
C VAL A 374 -57.19 -33.70 -53.36
N ARG A 375 -55.99 -33.57 -52.79
CA ARG A 375 -55.63 -32.46 -51.87
C ARG A 375 -54.19 -32.00 -52.10
N GLN A 376 -53.84 -30.83 -51.56
CA GLN A 376 -52.46 -30.35 -51.58
C GLN A 376 -51.56 -31.34 -50.81
N PHE A 377 -50.51 -31.82 -51.47
CA PHE A 377 -49.63 -32.88 -50.95
C PHE A 377 -48.16 -32.45 -50.97
N TYR A 378 -47.37 -33.09 -50.11
CA TYR A 378 -45.91 -33.00 -50.07
C TYR A 378 -45.32 -34.36 -50.39
N VAL A 379 -44.30 -34.37 -51.26
CA VAL A 379 -43.50 -35.56 -51.56
C VAL A 379 -42.10 -35.34 -51.04
N PHE A 380 -41.65 -36.24 -50.17
CA PHE A 380 -40.31 -36.19 -49.63
C PHE A 380 -39.32 -36.92 -50.56
N PRO A 381 -38.02 -36.57 -50.53
CA PRO A 381 -37.00 -37.25 -51.34
C PRO A 381 -36.89 -38.77 -51.11
N CYS A 382 -37.42 -39.28 -50.00
CA CYS A 382 -37.55 -40.71 -49.71
C CYS A 382 -38.76 -41.38 -50.39
N GLN A 383 -39.41 -40.72 -51.36
CA GLN A 383 -40.58 -41.18 -52.12
C GLN A 383 -41.85 -41.39 -51.28
N HIS A 384 -41.84 -40.96 -50.02
CA HIS A 384 -43.03 -40.94 -49.20
C HIS A 384 -43.85 -39.69 -49.51
N SER A 385 -45.13 -39.91 -49.79
CA SER A 385 -46.08 -38.88 -50.19
C SER A 385 -47.17 -38.74 -49.14
N PHE A 386 -47.45 -37.50 -48.73
CA PHE A 386 -48.44 -37.20 -47.69
C PHE A 386 -49.28 -35.99 -48.08
N HIS A 387 -50.53 -35.95 -47.64
CA HIS A 387 -51.31 -34.72 -47.72
C HIS A 387 -50.78 -33.69 -46.71
N SER A 388 -50.80 -32.42 -47.10
CA SER A 388 -50.48 -31.29 -46.22
C SER A 388 -51.24 -31.36 -44.89
N ASP A 389 -52.57 -31.55 -44.96
CA ASP A 389 -53.43 -31.72 -43.79
C ASP A 389 -52.99 -32.87 -42.87
N CYS A 390 -52.59 -34.01 -43.45
CA CYS A 390 -52.16 -35.20 -42.72
C CYS A 390 -50.80 -35.03 -42.04
N LEU A 391 -49.96 -34.12 -42.54
CA LEU A 391 -48.68 -33.76 -41.90
C LEU A 391 -48.87 -32.73 -40.78
N THR A 392 -49.76 -31.75 -40.96
CA THR A 392 -50.02 -30.70 -39.95
C THR A 392 -50.94 -31.16 -38.81
N ARG A 393 -51.84 -32.11 -39.05
CA ARG A 393 -52.61 -32.75 -37.98
C ARG A 393 -51.75 -33.80 -37.30
N ARG A 394 -50.95 -33.35 -36.33
CA ARG A 394 -50.53 -34.20 -35.22
C ARG A 394 -51.70 -34.43 -34.28
#